data_AF-A0A967GE22-F1
#
_entry.id   AF-A0A967GE22-F1
#
_cell.length_a   1.000
_cell.length_b   1.000
_cell.length_c   1.000
_cell.angle_alpha   90.00
_cell.angle_beta   90.00
_cell.angle_gamma   90.00
#
_symmetry.space_group_name_H-M   'P 1'
#
loop_
_entity.id
_entity.type
_entity.pdbx_description
1 polymer ?
#
loop_
_entity_poly.entity_id
_entity_poly.type
_entity_poly.pdbx_seq_one_letter_code
_entity_poly.pdbx_strand_id
1 'polypeptide(L)'
;EQSDHSAAWGEVIQQAPEAGEPEKTVVRTALCAEVRDGKLHLFVPPLEHLEHYVHLIHLVERTAGELQLPVVIEGYEPPRDSRLRKLLVTPDPGVIEVNIHPAHNWRELVETTELLYEQARQSRLGTEKFMMDGRHTGTGGGNHVTLGGATPADSPLLRRP
;
A
#
# COMPACT_ATOMS: atom_id res chain seq x y z
N GLU A 1 5.28 -31.64 -40.73
CA GLU A 1 4.42 -30.48 -40.45
C GLU A 1 4.80 -29.89 -39.11
N GLN A 2 5.60 -28.83 -39.12
CA GLN A 2 5.94 -28.01 -37.97
C GLN A 2 5.38 -26.63 -38.28
N SER A 3 4.30 -26.25 -37.61
CA SER A 3 3.72 -24.92 -37.67
C SER A 3 4.44 -24.02 -36.67
N ASP A 4 5.31 -23.18 -37.20
CA ASP A 4 6.05 -22.14 -36.49
C ASP A 4 5.09 -21.01 -36.10
N HIS A 5 4.77 -20.89 -34.81
CA HIS A 5 3.91 -19.85 -34.24
C HIS A 5 4.73 -18.64 -33.74
N SER A 6 5.74 -18.21 -34.51
CA SER A 6 6.62 -17.09 -34.08
C SER A 6 6.20 -15.70 -34.59
N ALA A 7 4.96 -15.51 -35.05
CA ALA A 7 4.52 -14.24 -35.63
C ALA A 7 3.43 -13.57 -34.79
N ALA A 8 3.83 -12.62 -33.92
CA ALA A 8 3.08 -11.39 -33.61
C ALA A 8 3.72 -10.63 -32.42
N TRP A 9 4.97 -10.18 -32.54
CA TRP A 9 5.43 -9.04 -31.76
C TRP A 9 5.40 -7.83 -32.71
N GLY A 10 4.38 -6.99 -32.55
CA GLY A 10 4.20 -5.79 -33.38
C GLY A 10 5.44 -4.90 -33.35
N GLU A 11 5.79 -4.36 -34.50
CA GLU A 11 6.90 -3.42 -34.65
C GLU A 11 6.77 -2.27 -33.65
N VAL A 12 7.73 -2.17 -32.74
CA VAL A 12 7.86 -1.00 -31.86
C VAL A 12 8.33 0.15 -32.72
N ILE A 13 7.40 1.00 -33.15
CA ILE A 13 7.72 2.25 -33.85
C ILE A 13 8.36 3.20 -32.81
N GLN A 14 9.68 3.21 -32.74
CA GLN A 14 10.43 4.30 -32.10
C GLN A 14 10.51 5.47 -33.09
N GLN A 15 9.58 6.43 -32.96
CA GLN A 15 9.77 7.74 -33.58
C GLN A 15 10.91 8.46 -32.85
N ALA A 16 11.98 8.77 -33.58
CA ALA A 16 13.04 9.65 -33.09
C ALA A 16 12.49 11.09 -32.95
N PRO A 17 12.78 11.81 -31.85
CA PRO A 17 12.30 13.18 -31.69
C PRO A 17 12.98 14.11 -32.70
N GLU A 18 12.19 14.93 -33.39
CA GLU A 18 12.70 16.02 -34.23
C GLU A 18 13.40 17.08 -33.38
N ALA A 19 14.55 17.58 -33.87
CA ALA A 19 15.36 18.57 -33.17
C ALA A 19 14.69 19.95 -33.18
N GLY A 20 13.99 20.29 -32.09
CA GLY A 20 13.41 21.62 -31.90
C GLY A 20 12.83 21.81 -30.50
N GLU A 21 13.27 22.89 -29.84
CA GLU A 21 12.96 23.34 -28.47
C GLU A 21 13.79 22.71 -27.33
N PRO A 22 14.27 23.51 -26.36
CA PRO A 22 14.93 22.96 -25.17
C PRO A 22 13.93 22.06 -24.47
N GLU A 23 14.22 20.75 -24.50
CA GLU A 23 13.40 19.71 -23.88
C GLU A 23 13.10 20.16 -22.45
N LYS A 24 11.86 20.56 -22.16
CA LYS A 24 11.41 20.67 -20.77
C LYS A 24 11.73 19.31 -20.18
N THR A 25 12.56 19.27 -19.14
CA THR A 25 12.91 18.02 -18.46
C THR A 25 11.64 17.45 -17.82
N VAL A 26 10.86 16.71 -18.60
CA VAL A 26 9.70 15.98 -18.12
C VAL A 26 10.26 14.74 -17.47
N VAL A 27 10.11 14.64 -16.14
CA VAL A 27 10.39 13.40 -15.44
C VAL A 27 9.42 12.35 -15.99
N ARG A 28 9.95 11.41 -16.78
CA ARG A 28 9.14 10.30 -17.33
C ARG A 28 8.90 9.29 -16.23
N THR A 29 7.63 8.98 -15.97
CA THR A 29 7.23 7.88 -15.10
C THR A 29 6.93 6.65 -15.94
N ALA A 30 7.16 5.46 -15.37
CA ALA A 30 6.91 4.19 -16.06
C ALA A 30 6.32 3.16 -15.09
N LEU A 31 5.37 2.36 -15.59
CA LEU A 31 4.94 1.13 -14.94
C LEU A 31 5.92 0.03 -15.36
N CYS A 32 6.59 -0.61 -14.38
CA CYS A 32 7.49 -1.72 -14.66
C CYS A 32 6.83 -3.05 -14.32
N ALA A 33 7.08 -4.07 -15.14
CA ALA A 33 6.54 -5.40 -14.96
C ALA A 33 7.67 -6.44 -14.96
N GLU A 34 7.69 -7.35 -13.99
CA GLU A 34 8.70 -8.41 -13.88
C GLU A 34 8.04 -9.70 -13.39
N VAL A 35 8.41 -10.84 -13.98
CA VAL A 35 7.95 -12.15 -13.49
C VAL A 35 8.96 -12.67 -12.46
N ARG A 36 8.52 -12.86 -11.21
CA ARG A 36 9.32 -13.45 -10.12
C ARG A 36 8.54 -14.61 -9.49
N ASP A 37 9.18 -15.77 -9.34
CA ASP A 37 8.59 -16.97 -8.74
C ASP A 37 7.19 -17.34 -9.29
N GLY A 38 7.00 -17.16 -10.61
CA GLY A 38 5.73 -17.45 -11.29
C GLY A 38 4.61 -16.44 -11.05
N LYS A 39 4.90 -15.28 -10.45
CA LYS A 39 3.96 -14.17 -10.24
C LYS A 39 4.40 -12.94 -11.03
N LEU A 40 3.44 -12.17 -11.53
CA LEU A 40 3.73 -10.89 -12.19
C LEU A 40 3.78 -9.77 -11.16
N HIS A 41 4.97 -9.20 -10.95
CA HIS A 41 5.19 -8.03 -10.10
C HIS A 41 5.05 -6.76 -10.94
N LEU A 42 4.19 -5.85 -10.50
CA LEU A 42 3.93 -4.56 -11.15
C LEU A 42 4.40 -3.43 -10.22
N PHE A 43 5.44 -2.71 -10.62
CA PHE A 43 5.95 -1.57 -9.89
C PHE A 43 5.23 -0.30 -10.35
N VAL A 44 4.33 0.19 -9.51
CA VAL A 44 3.49 1.37 -9.76
C VAL A 44 4.32 2.64 -9.67
N PRO A 45 4.30 3.51 -10.70
CA PRO A 45 5.01 4.78 -10.67
C PRO A 45 4.39 5.78 -9.68
N PRO A 46 5.11 6.85 -9.30
CA PRO A 46 4.50 7.94 -8.54
C PRO A 46 3.42 8.62 -9.39
N LEU A 47 2.26 8.86 -8.78
CA LEU A 47 1.12 9.56 -9.38
C LEU A 47 0.69 10.71 -8.47
N GLU A 48 0.38 11.87 -9.06
CA GLU A 48 0.05 13.09 -8.32
C GLU A 48 -1.40 13.13 -7.84
N HIS A 49 -2.30 12.42 -8.53
CA HIS A 49 -3.73 12.43 -8.26
C HIS A 49 -4.24 11.06 -7.84
N LEU A 50 -5.08 11.02 -6.80
CA LEU A 50 -5.65 9.77 -6.30
C LEU A 50 -6.49 9.07 -7.38
N GLU A 51 -7.24 9.84 -8.16
CA GLU A 51 -8.10 9.35 -9.23
C GLU A 51 -7.30 8.54 -10.26
N HIS A 52 -6.09 9.01 -10.61
CA HIS A 52 -5.21 8.31 -11.53
C HIS A 52 -4.68 7.01 -10.92
N TYR A 53 -4.33 7.03 -9.63
CA TYR A 53 -3.87 5.84 -8.92
C TYR A 53 -4.95 4.76 -8.86
N VAL A 54 -6.15 5.12 -8.40
CA VAL A 54 -7.29 4.20 -8.32
C VAL A 54 -7.65 3.67 -9.71
N HIS A 55 -7.64 4.53 -10.73
CA HIS A 55 -7.91 4.10 -12.10
C HIS A 55 -6.85 3.12 -12.63
N LEU A 56 -5.56 3.34 -12.34
CA LEU A 56 -4.50 2.42 -12.72
C LEU A 56 -4.66 1.06 -12.02
N ILE A 57 -4.90 1.05 -10.70
CA ILE A 57 -5.15 -0.18 -9.95
C ILE A 57 -6.38 -0.92 -10.49
N HIS A 58 -7.46 -0.21 -10.81
CA HIS A 58 -8.65 -0.80 -11.42
C HIS A 58 -8.34 -1.46 -12.78
N LEU A 59 -7.56 -0.81 -13.64
CA LEU A 59 -7.14 -1.39 -14.92
C LEU A 59 -6.30 -2.65 -14.71
N VAL A 60 -5.35 -2.62 -13.77
CA VAL A 60 -4.54 -3.77 -13.41
C VAL A 60 -5.39 -4.93 -12.89
N GLU A 61 -6.31 -4.66 -11.97
CA GLU A 61 -7.24 -5.65 -11.41
C GLU A 61 -8.11 -6.27 -12.51
N ARG A 62 -8.70 -5.45 -13.39
CA ARG A 62 -9.56 -5.92 -14.48
C ARG A 62 -8.78 -6.83 -15.43
N THR A 63 -7.60 -6.40 -15.87
CA THR A 63 -6.74 -7.18 -16.76
C THR A 63 -6.25 -8.47 -16.09
N ALA A 64 -5.85 -8.42 -14.83
CA ALA A 64 -5.46 -9.62 -14.07
C ALA A 64 -6.63 -10.61 -13.95
N GLY A 65 -7.85 -10.12 -13.72
CA GLY A 65 -9.06 -10.93 -13.66
C GLY A 65 -9.43 -11.57 -15.00
N GLU A 66 -9.36 -10.80 -16.10
CA GLU A 66 -9.60 -11.29 -17.46
C GLU A 66 -8.59 -12.38 -17.88
N LEU A 67 -7.32 -12.21 -17.51
CA LEU A 67 -6.24 -13.13 -17.86
C LEU A 67 -6.06 -14.27 -16.83
N GLN A 68 -6.77 -14.22 -15.71
CA GLN A 68 -6.60 -15.12 -14.56
C GLN A 68 -5.14 -15.19 -14.07
N LEU A 69 -4.44 -14.06 -14.09
CA LEU A 69 -3.03 -13.97 -13.68
C LEU A 69 -2.90 -13.38 -12.27
N PRO A 70 -2.19 -14.05 -11.35
CA PRO A 70 -1.87 -13.46 -10.06
C PRO A 70 -0.85 -12.33 -10.25
N VAL A 71 -1.18 -11.16 -9.70
CA VAL A 71 -0.31 -9.98 -9.72
C VAL A 71 0.09 -9.57 -8.30
N VAL A 72 1.32 -9.07 -8.16
CA VAL A 72 1.82 -8.44 -6.93
C VAL A 72 2.07 -6.97 -7.24
N ILE A 73 1.47 -6.08 -6.44
CA ILE A 73 1.62 -4.63 -6.60
C ILE A 73 2.76 -4.15 -5.71
N GLU A 74 3.72 -3.47 -6.31
CA GLU A 74 4.88 -2.86 -5.65
C GLU A 74 5.00 -1.39 -6.06
N GLY A 75 5.95 -0.67 -5.45
CA GLY A 75 6.28 0.70 -5.84
C GLY A 75 5.61 1.75 -4.99
N TYR A 76 5.19 2.85 -5.63
CA TYR A 76 4.70 4.02 -4.91
C TYR A 76 3.27 3.81 -4.39
N GLU A 77 3.01 4.36 -3.20
CA GLU A 77 1.67 4.43 -2.61
C GLU A 77 0.80 5.49 -3.31
N PRO A 78 -0.54 5.43 -3.17
CA PRO A 78 -1.39 6.53 -3.61
C PRO A 78 -1.00 7.84 -2.91
N PRO A 79 -1.20 9.00 -3.57
CA PRO A 79 -1.01 10.29 -2.92
C PRO A 79 -1.92 10.41 -1.69
N ARG A 80 -1.47 11.15 -0.67
CA ARG A 80 -2.22 11.35 0.58
C ARG A 80 -3.58 11.97 0.28
N ASP A 81 -4.64 11.31 0.75
CA ASP A 81 -6.01 11.75 0.56
C ASP A 81 -6.87 11.28 1.74
N SER A 82 -7.76 12.16 2.23
CA SER A 82 -8.60 11.88 3.40
C SER A 82 -9.70 10.84 3.13
N ARG A 83 -10.00 10.55 1.86
CA ARG A 83 -10.98 9.53 1.46
C ARG A 83 -10.44 8.11 1.63
N LEU A 84 -9.12 7.94 1.71
CA LEU A 84 -8.49 6.63 1.84
C LEU A 84 -8.36 6.22 3.31
N ARG A 85 -8.79 5.00 3.61
CA ARG A 85 -8.41 4.29 4.83
C ARG A 85 -7.14 3.50 4.55
N LYS A 86 -6.16 3.58 5.45
CA LYS A 86 -4.90 2.85 5.34
C LYS A 86 -4.78 1.83 6.47
N LEU A 87 -4.39 0.61 6.11
CA LEU A 87 -3.81 -0.38 7.01
C LEU A 87 -2.36 -0.55 6.57
N LEU A 88 -1.40 -0.32 7.46
CA LEU A 88 0.02 -0.48 7.15
C LEU A 88 0.64 -1.47 8.13
N VAL A 89 1.31 -2.48 7.59
CA VAL A 89 2.01 -3.52 8.35
C VAL A 89 3.48 -3.41 8.00
N THR A 90 4.31 -3.00 8.96
CA THR A 90 5.74 -2.76 8.76
C THR A 90 6.58 -3.61 9.70
N PRO A 91 7.65 -4.26 9.20
CA PRO A 91 8.59 -4.94 10.07
C PRO A 91 9.44 -3.93 10.85
N ASP A 92 9.62 -4.16 12.15
CA ASP A 92 10.55 -3.42 13.03
C ASP A 92 11.37 -4.47 13.82
N PRO A 93 12.61 -4.21 14.31
CA PRO A 93 13.42 -5.24 14.94
C PRO A 93 12.71 -5.95 16.11
N GLY A 94 12.35 -7.21 15.87
CA GLY A 94 11.70 -8.08 16.86
C GLY A 94 10.19 -7.87 17.02
N VAL A 95 9.55 -6.99 16.26
CA VAL A 95 8.09 -6.78 16.26
C VAL A 95 7.56 -6.50 14.85
N ILE A 96 6.24 -6.53 14.70
CA ILE A 96 5.56 -6.01 13.51
C ILE A 96 4.70 -4.85 13.98
N GLU A 97 4.90 -3.69 13.37
CA GLU A 97 4.07 -2.52 13.62
C GLU A 97 2.87 -2.55 12.69
N VAL A 98 1.68 -2.42 13.27
CA VAL A 98 0.41 -2.36 12.51
C VAL A 98 -0.26 -1.03 12.78
N ASN A 99 -0.26 -0.15 11.77
CA ASN A 99 -0.98 1.10 11.78
C ASN A 99 -2.40 0.88 11.24
N ILE A 100 -3.38 1.08 12.11
CA ILE A 100 -4.80 0.91 11.83
C ILE A 100 -5.41 2.27 11.46
N HIS A 101 -6.39 2.26 10.57
CA HIS A 101 -7.17 3.45 10.23
C HIS A 101 -7.92 4.01 11.45
N PRO A 102 -8.27 5.30 11.48
CA PRO A 102 -9.01 5.89 12.61
C PRO A 102 -10.37 5.23 12.85
N ALA A 103 -10.74 5.09 14.12
CA ALA A 103 -12.09 4.70 14.55
C ALA A 103 -12.94 5.94 14.88
N HIS A 104 -14.24 5.91 14.57
CA HIS A 104 -15.15 7.02 14.79
C HIS A 104 -15.75 7.07 16.20
N ASN A 105 -15.67 5.97 16.94
CA ASN A 105 -16.19 5.87 18.29
C ASN A 105 -15.47 4.77 19.08
N TRP A 106 -15.70 4.74 20.40
CA TRP A 106 -15.06 3.78 21.29
C TRP A 106 -15.38 2.32 20.96
N ARG A 107 -16.62 2.03 20.55
CA ARG A 107 -17.02 0.66 20.22
C ARG A 107 -16.24 0.13 19.01
N GLU A 108 -16.16 0.94 17.95
CA GLU A 108 -15.37 0.59 16.75
C GLU A 108 -13.89 0.42 17.08
N LEU A 109 -13.32 1.25 17.96
CA LEU A 109 -11.94 1.10 18.41
C LEU A 109 -11.73 -0.26 19.09
N VAL A 110 -12.57 -0.61 20.06
CA VAL A 110 -12.50 -1.89 20.77
C VAL A 110 -12.63 -3.06 19.82
N GLU A 111 -13.65 -3.06 18.95
CA GLU A 111 -13.88 -4.12 17.96
C GLU A 111 -12.66 -4.31 17.03
N THR A 112 -12.07 -3.21 16.57
CA THR A 112 -10.91 -3.26 15.68
C THR A 112 -9.66 -3.77 16.41
N THR A 113 -9.44 -3.37 17.67
CA THR A 113 -8.32 -3.85 18.48
C THR A 113 -8.45 -5.34 18.80
N GLU A 114 -9.64 -5.80 19.21
CA GLU A 114 -9.89 -7.21 19.49
C GLU A 114 -9.69 -8.08 18.24
N LEU A 115 -10.18 -7.61 17.08
CA LEU A 115 -9.93 -8.29 15.82
C LEU A 115 -8.44 -8.37 15.50
N LEU A 116 -7.68 -7.28 15.68
CA LEU A 116 -6.24 -7.28 15.46
C LEU A 116 -5.54 -8.29 16.37
N TYR A 117 -5.94 -8.38 17.63
CA TYR A 117 -5.36 -9.32 18.60
C TYR A 117 -5.65 -10.77 18.21
N GLU A 118 -6.88 -11.06 17.77
CA GLU A 118 -7.23 -12.38 17.28
C GLU A 118 -6.45 -12.74 16.02
N GLN A 119 -6.27 -11.82 15.05
CA GLN A 119 -5.47 -12.06 13.85
C GLN A 119 -3.98 -12.29 14.17
N ALA A 120 -3.43 -11.54 15.13
CA ALA A 120 -2.07 -11.76 15.62
C ALA A 120 -1.93 -13.17 16.21
N ARG A 121 -2.88 -13.59 17.06
CA ARG A 121 -2.90 -14.92 17.66
C ARG A 121 -2.98 -16.03 16.60
N GLN A 122 -3.85 -15.89 15.60
CA GLN A 122 -3.95 -16.85 14.48
C GLN A 122 -2.66 -16.93 13.66
N SER A 123 -1.90 -15.83 13.61
CA SER A 123 -0.60 -15.73 12.96
C SER A 123 0.58 -16.14 13.87
N ARG A 124 0.31 -16.69 15.06
CA ARG A 124 1.31 -17.07 16.08
C ARG A 124 2.18 -15.91 16.57
N LEU A 125 1.63 -14.71 16.56
CA LEU A 125 2.22 -13.50 17.12
C LEU A 125 1.59 -13.18 18.47
N GLY A 126 2.37 -12.60 19.37
CA GLY A 126 1.88 -11.99 20.60
C GLY A 126 1.72 -10.48 20.43
N THR A 127 0.67 -9.91 21.02
CA THR A 127 0.43 -8.45 21.09
C THR A 127 0.95 -7.83 22.39
N GLU A 128 1.57 -8.67 23.21
CA GLU A 128 2.13 -8.37 24.51
C GLU A 128 3.59 -8.81 24.62
N LYS A 129 4.33 -8.15 25.51
CA LYS A 129 5.67 -8.52 25.92
C LYS A 129 5.74 -8.58 27.44
N PHE A 130 6.51 -9.52 27.95
CA PHE A 130 6.84 -9.61 29.37
C PHE A 130 8.26 -9.14 29.60
N MET A 131 8.44 -8.29 30.59
CA MET A 131 9.76 -7.90 31.11
C MET A 131 10.37 -9.09 31.88
N MET A 132 11.69 -9.06 32.14
CA MET A 132 12.36 -10.15 32.85
C MET A 132 11.82 -10.38 34.28
N ASP A 133 11.18 -9.37 34.87
CA ASP A 133 10.51 -9.46 36.17
C ASP A 133 9.06 -9.95 36.08
N GLY A 134 8.61 -10.38 34.89
CA GLY A 134 7.25 -10.87 34.65
C GLY A 134 6.20 -9.78 34.45
N ARG A 135 6.57 -8.49 34.48
CA ARG A 135 5.60 -7.41 34.20
C ARG A 135 5.16 -7.43 32.74
N HIS A 136 3.84 -7.41 32.55
CA HIS A 136 3.20 -7.29 31.25
C HIS A 136 3.31 -5.84 30.73
N THR A 137 3.70 -5.69 29.46
CA THR A 137 3.73 -4.44 28.71
C THR A 137 3.28 -4.68 27.27
N GLY A 138 2.82 -3.64 26.57
CA GLY A 138 2.60 -3.73 25.12
C GLY A 138 3.89 -4.10 24.37
N THR A 139 3.75 -4.66 23.16
CA THR A 139 4.90 -4.92 22.27
C THR A 139 5.54 -3.61 21.82
N GLY A 140 6.83 -3.44 22.12
CA GLY A 140 7.60 -2.25 21.74
C GLY A 140 7.19 -0.97 22.48
N GLY A 141 7.55 0.19 21.93
CA GLY A 141 7.15 1.50 22.46
C GLY A 141 5.83 2.04 21.89
N GLY A 142 5.03 1.20 21.23
CA GLY A 142 4.04 1.64 20.22
C GLY A 142 2.57 1.25 20.45
N ASN A 143 2.19 0.68 21.60
CA ASN A 143 0.77 0.41 21.90
C ASN A 143 0.05 1.70 22.36
N HIS A 144 0.09 2.73 21.52
CA HIS A 144 -0.47 4.04 21.80
C HIS A 144 -1.81 4.22 21.08
N VAL A 145 -2.78 4.76 21.81
CA VAL A 145 -4.03 5.25 21.22
C VAL A 145 -3.86 6.73 20.96
N THR A 146 -3.89 7.13 19.69
CA THR A 146 -3.91 8.54 19.30
C THR A 146 -5.36 9.03 19.30
N LEU A 147 -5.65 10.04 20.13
CA LEU A 147 -6.95 10.69 20.19
C LEU A 147 -6.90 12.04 19.47
N GLY A 148 -7.95 12.38 18.73
CA GLY A 148 -8.00 13.61 17.95
C GLY A 148 -9.31 13.80 17.21
N GLY A 149 -9.34 14.78 16.31
CA GLY A 149 -10.44 15.00 15.37
C GLY A 149 -10.11 14.39 14.00
N ALA A 150 -11.14 14.23 13.15
CA ALA A 150 -10.96 13.73 11.78
C ALA A 150 -10.03 14.62 10.94
N THR A 151 -10.00 15.92 11.25
CA THR A 151 -9.01 16.87 10.75
C THR A 151 -8.31 17.57 11.93
N PRO A 152 -7.12 18.16 11.72
CA PRO A 152 -6.48 18.99 12.74
C PRO A 152 -7.39 20.11 13.25
N ALA A 153 -8.18 20.73 12.36
CA ALA A 153 -9.13 21.79 12.71
C ALA A 153 -10.27 21.29 13.61
N ASP A 154 -10.67 20.02 13.48
CA ASP A 154 -11.72 19.40 14.29
C ASP A 154 -11.22 18.82 15.62
N SER A 155 -9.90 18.76 15.83
CA SER A 155 -9.34 18.14 17.02
C SER A 155 -9.69 18.93 18.30
N PRO A 156 -10.40 18.31 19.28
CA PRO A 156 -10.70 19.00 20.53
C PRO A 156 -9.42 19.33 21.31
N LEU A 157 -8.38 18.50 21.18
CA LEU A 157 -7.07 18.69 21.81
C LEU A 157 -6.27 19.84 21.20
N LEU A 158 -6.45 20.14 19.90
CA LEU A 158 -5.77 21.27 19.25
C LEU A 158 -6.57 22.57 19.38
N ARG A 159 -7.91 22.49 19.36
CA ARG A 159 -8.78 23.66 19.52
C ARG A 159 -8.78 24.21 20.94
N ARG A 160 -8.57 23.35 21.94
CA ARG A 160 -8.51 23.70 23.36
C ARG A 160 -7.42 22.85 24.06
N PRO A 161 -6.15 23.24 23.91
CA PRO A 161 -5.02 22.49 24.47
C PRO A 161 -5.00 22.51 26.00
#